data_AF-A0A951AFW9-F1
#
_entry.id   AF-A0A951AFW9-F1
#
_cell.length_a   1.000
_cell.length_b   1.000
_cell.length_c   1.000
_cell.angle_alpha   90.00
_cell.angle_beta   90.00
_cell.angle_gamma   90.00
#
_symmetry.space_group_name_H-M   'P 1'
#
loop_
_entity.id
_entity.type
_entity.pdbx_description
1 polymer ?
#
loop_
_entity_poly.entity_id
_entity_poly.type
_entity_poly.pdbx_seq_one_letter_code
_entity_poly.pdbx_strand_id
1 'polypeptide(L)' 'GEISVTKSDGNDIATGLTKFGAIVGDRTEIGCNAVMNPGSVLGRGCLVYPNVNFRGVLPEGSVVKLRQEIQILERRDQKK' A
#
# COMPACT_ATOMS: atom_id res chain seq x y z
N GLY A 1 16.48 8.53 -5.76
CA GLY A 1 15.74 9.58 -6.47
C GLY A 1 14.88 10.33 -5.49
N GLU A 2 14.41 11.52 -5.85
CA GLU A 2 13.40 12.25 -5.09
C GLU A 2 12.08 11.47 -5.08
N ILE A 3 11.32 11.56 -3.98
CA ILE A 3 10.01 10.93 -3.84
C ILE A 3 8.92 11.92 -4.27
N SER A 4 7.96 11.44 -5.07
CA SER A 4 6.73 12.16 -5.41
C SER A 4 5.52 11.62 -4.64
N VAL A 5 4.54 12.49 -4.44
CA VAL A 5 3.20 12.14 -3.94
C VAL A 5 2.18 12.42 -5.04
N THR A 6 1.39 11.43 -5.42
CA THR A 6 0.31 11.59 -6.38
C THR A 6 -0.86 12.32 -5.72
N LYS A 7 -1.52 13.23 -6.42
CA LYS A 7 -2.76 13.89 -5.99
C LYS A 7 -3.99 13.08 -6.39
N SER A 8 -5.16 13.47 -5.88
CA SER A 8 -6.45 12.90 -6.29
C SER A 8 -6.80 13.13 -7.77
N ASP A 9 -6.20 14.14 -8.41
CA ASP A 9 -6.35 14.45 -9.84
C ASP A 9 -5.36 13.68 -10.74
N GLY A 10 -4.52 12.83 -10.17
CA GLY A 10 -3.51 12.04 -10.88
C GLY A 10 -2.18 12.77 -11.12
N ASN A 11 -2.04 14.03 -10.71
CA ASN A 11 -0.79 14.78 -10.86
C ASN A 11 0.18 14.51 -9.70
N ASP A 12 1.45 14.35 -10.00
CA ASP A 12 2.50 14.14 -9.00
C ASP A 12 3.07 15.45 -8.45
N ILE A 13 3.33 15.50 -7.15
CA ILE A 13 4.03 16.58 -6.44
C ILE A 13 5.39 16.08 -5.98
N ALA A 14 6.44 16.78 -6.38
CA ALA A 14 7.79 16.57 -5.86
C ALA A 14 7.87 16.99 -4.38
N THR A 15 8.35 16.09 -3.51
CA THR A 15 8.41 16.35 -2.06
C THR A 15 9.65 17.13 -1.62
N GLY A 16 10.66 17.28 -2.48
CA GLY A 16 11.99 17.78 -2.11
C GLY A 16 12.84 16.76 -1.34
N LEU A 17 12.33 15.55 -1.09
CA LEU A 17 12.94 14.58 -0.18
C LEU A 17 13.32 13.29 -0.90
N THR A 18 14.52 12.78 -0.61
CA THR A 18 14.97 11.45 -1.06
C THR A 18 14.47 10.33 -0.15
N LYS A 19 14.02 10.67 1.06
CA LYS A 19 13.45 9.77 2.06
C LYS A 19 12.12 10.34 2.53
N PHE A 20 11.04 9.81 1.97
CA PHE A 20 9.68 10.17 2.35
C PHE A 20 8.88 8.88 2.48
N GLY A 21 8.23 8.70 3.63
CA GLY A 21 7.46 7.49 3.93
C GLY A 21 6.06 7.56 3.33
N ALA A 22 5.06 7.39 4.18
CA ALA A 22 3.66 7.52 3.83
C ALA A 22 2.95 8.49 4.79
N ILE A 23 1.89 9.12 4.31
CA ILE A 23 0.97 9.92 5.14
C ILE A 23 -0.22 9.04 5.49
N VAL A 24 -0.55 8.95 6.78
CA VAL A 24 -1.67 8.13 7.28
C VAL A 24 -2.65 9.04 8.01
N GLY A 25 -3.86 9.15 7.47
CA GLY A 25 -4.94 9.94 8.07
C GLY A 25 -5.53 9.28 9.31
N ASP A 26 -6.16 10.10 10.16
CA ASP A 26 -6.74 9.69 11.44
C ASP A 26 -7.65 8.46 11.33
N ARG A 27 -7.56 7.57 12.33
CA ARG A 27 -8.39 6.36 12.46
C ARG A 27 -8.25 5.38 11.28
N THR A 28 -7.15 5.46 10.53
CA THR A 28 -6.83 4.47 9.51
C THR A 28 -6.25 3.20 10.15
N GLU A 29 -6.75 2.05 9.72
CA GLU A 29 -6.28 0.74 10.16
C GLU A 29 -5.45 0.07 9.07
N ILE A 30 -4.24 -0.38 9.43
CA ILE A 30 -3.32 -1.04 8.50
C ILE A 30 -3.07 -2.48 8.96
N GLY A 31 -3.48 -3.43 8.13
CA GLY A 31 -3.30 -4.85 8.37
C GLY A 31 -1.82 -5.28 8.39
N CYS A 32 -1.55 -6.41 9.04
CA CYS A 32 -0.19 -6.93 9.15
C CYS A 32 0.44 -7.20 7.79
N ASN A 33 1.75 -7.00 7.70
CA ASN A 33 2.54 -7.18 6.48
C ASN A 33 2.10 -6.32 5.27
N ALA A 34 1.26 -5.31 5.49
CA ALA A 34 0.97 -4.33 4.44
C ALA A 34 2.19 -3.40 4.24
N VAL A 35 2.48 -3.09 2.98
CA VAL A 35 3.62 -2.25 2.56
C VAL A 35 3.08 -0.95 1.97
N MET A 36 3.28 0.15 2.69
CA MET A 36 3.00 1.49 2.18
C MET A 36 4.25 2.02 1.49
N ASN A 37 4.22 2.12 0.16
CA ASN A 37 5.38 2.59 -0.59
C ASN A 37 5.66 4.08 -0.31
N PRO A 38 6.92 4.52 -0.44
CA PRO A 38 7.27 5.94 -0.41
C PRO A 38 6.35 6.80 -1.28
N GLY A 39 5.77 7.84 -0.69
CA GLY A 39 4.83 8.75 -1.35
C GLY A 39 3.35 8.37 -1.22
N SER A 40 3.02 7.28 -0.53
CA SER A 40 1.61 6.88 -0.34
C SER A 40 0.88 7.81 0.62
N VAL A 41 -0.40 8.07 0.33
CA VAL A 41 -1.27 8.93 1.16
C VAL A 41 -2.58 8.20 1.41
N LEU A 42 -2.93 8.05 2.68
CA LEU A 42 -4.19 7.44 3.11
C LEU A 42 -5.05 8.51 3.76
N GLY A 43 -6.28 8.69 3.27
CA GLY A 43 -7.26 9.55 3.89
C GLY A 43 -7.69 9.06 5.27
N ARG A 44 -8.47 9.87 6.00
CA ARG A 44 -8.98 9.45 7.32
C ARG A 44 -9.89 8.23 7.21
N GLY A 45 -9.89 7.37 8.22
CA GLY A 45 -10.81 6.23 8.35
C GLY A 45 -10.65 5.17 7.26
N CYS A 46 -9.46 5.01 6.69
CA CYS A 46 -9.21 3.96 5.70
C CYS A 46 -8.98 2.59 6.37
N LEU A 47 -9.16 1.52 5.59
CA LEU A 47 -8.83 0.16 6.00
C LEU A 47 -7.97 -0.52 4.93
N VAL A 48 -6.74 -0.88 5.31
CA VAL A 48 -5.80 -1.63 4.46
C VAL A 48 -5.78 -3.07 4.95
N TYR A 49 -6.16 -4.03 4.11
CA TYR A 49 -6.10 -5.45 4.48
C TYR A 49 -4.64 -5.94 4.58
N PRO A 50 -4.39 -7.02 5.34
CA PRO A 50 -3.07 -7.63 5.41
C PRO A 50 -2.46 -7.95 4.04
N ASN A 51 -1.13 -7.94 3.98
CA ASN A 51 -0.32 -8.27 2.79
C ASN A 51 -0.55 -7.36 1.56
N VAL A 52 -1.27 -6.24 1.69
CA VAL A 52 -1.43 -5.27 0.60
C VAL A 52 -0.12 -4.52 0.35
N ASN A 53 0.27 -4.40 -0.92
CA ASN A 53 1.32 -3.49 -1.36
C ASN A 53 0.66 -2.27 -2.04
N PHE A 54 0.74 -1.09 -1.42
CA PHE A 54 0.00 0.11 -1.85
C PHE A 54 0.92 1.26 -2.24
N ARG A 55 0.59 1.95 -3.34
CA ARG A 55 1.18 3.22 -3.77
C ARG A 55 0.07 4.13 -4.31
N GLY A 56 0.14 5.42 -4.01
CA GLY A 56 -0.81 6.43 -4.49
C GLY A 56 -1.67 6.99 -3.35
N VAL A 57 -2.87 7.46 -3.70
CA VAL A 57 -3.82 8.08 -2.76
C VAL A 57 -5.00 7.16 -2.52
N LEU A 58 -5.24 6.80 -1.26
CA LEU A 58 -6.45 6.12 -0.82
C LEU A 58 -7.44 7.18 -0.28
N PRO A 59 -8.62 7.39 -0.91
CA PRO A 59 -9.58 8.39 -0.46
C PRO A 59 -10.10 8.10 0.95
N GLU A 60 -10.65 9.11 1.62
CA GLU A 60 -11.22 8.93 2.96
C GLU A 60 -12.30 7.83 3.01
N GLY A 61 -12.35 7.10 4.12
CA GLY A 61 -13.33 6.02 4.34
C GLY A 61 -13.20 4.82 3.40
N SER A 62 -12.10 4.71 2.64
CA SER A 62 -11.94 3.67 1.61
C SER A 62 -11.23 2.42 2.14
N VAL A 63 -11.51 1.29 1.49
CA VAL A 63 -10.90 -0.01 1.80
C VAL A 63 -10.03 -0.47 0.63
N VAL A 64 -8.81 -0.89 0.92
CA VAL A 64 -7.95 -1.57 -0.06
C VAL A 64 -7.73 -3.01 0.37
N LYS A 65 -7.94 -3.94 -0.57
CA LYS A 65 -7.74 -5.37 -0.36
C LYS A 65 -7.02 -5.99 -1.54
N LEU A 66 -6.10 -6.90 -1.23
CA LEU A 66 -5.43 -7.72 -2.23
C LEU A 66 -6.25 -9.00 -2.45
N ARG A 67 -6.69 -9.23 -3.69
CA ARG A 67 -7.32 -10.49 -4.08
C ARG A 67 -6.25 -11.44 -4.59
N GLN A 68 -5.88 -12.41 -3.78
CA GLN A 68 -4.97 -13.50 -4.15
C GLN A 68 -5.74 -14.80 -4.36
N GLU A 69 -5.21 -15.66 -5.23
CA GLU A 69 -5.66 -17.03 -5.41
C GLU A 69 -4.66 -17.98 -4.73
N ILE A 70 -5.16 -18.90 -3.92
CA ILE A 70 -4.32 -19.89 -3.23
C ILE A 70 -4.10 -21.07 -4.17
N GLN A 71 -2.83 -21.41 -4.39
CA GLN A 71 -2.44 -22.58 -5.18
C GLN A 71 -1.77 -23.61 -4.29
N ILE A 72 -2.20 -24.86 -4.40
CA ILE A 72 -1.59 -26.01 -3.74
C ILE A 72 -0.82 -26.79 -4.81
N LEU A 73 0.50 -26.86 -4.66
CA LEU A 73 1.41 -27.54 -5.58
C LEU A 73 2.12 -28.68 -4.84
N GLU A 74 2.40 -29.78 -5.54
CA GLU A 74 3.22 -30.86 -4.98
C GLU A 74 4.68 -30.42 -4.80
N ARG A 75 5.28 -30.83 -3.67
CA ARG A 75 6.67 -30.51 -3.37
C ARG A 75 7.60 -31.40 -4.21
N ARG A 76 8.42 -30.77 -5.06
CA ARG A 76 9.30 -31.45 -6.04
C ARG A 76 10.33 -32.41 -5.41
N ASP A 77 10.68 -32.21 -4.15
CA ASP A 77 11.75 -32.96 -3.46
C ASP A 77 11.25 -34.24 -2.75
N GLN A 78 9.99 -34.63 -2.90
CA GLN A 78 9.45 -35.84 -2.25
C GLN A 78 9.60 -37.13 -3.07
N LYS A 79 10.23 -37.10 -4.25
CA LYS A 79 10.66 -38.33 -4.91
C LYS A 79 11.95 -38.83 -4.24
N LYS A 80 11.79 -39.80 -3.35
CA LYS A 80 12.88 -40.72 -2.97
C LYS A 80 13.49 -41.35 -4.22
#